data_AF-A0A954GU27-F1
#
_entry.id   AF-A0A954GU27-F1
#
_cell.length_a   1.000
_cell.length_b   1.000
_cell.length_c   1.000
_cell.angle_alpha   90.00
_cell.angle_beta   90.00
_cell.angle_gamma   90.00
#
_symmetry.space_group_name_H-M   'P 1'
#
loop_
_entity.id
_entity.type
_entity.pdbx_description
1 polymer ?
#
loop_
_entity_poly.entity_id
_entity_poly.type
_entity_poly.pdbx_seq_one_letter_code
_entity_poly.pdbx_strand_id
1 'polypeptide(L)'
;DWLRLKQRGETSLDSDSQPVVCDTDFETRHRQHVLQTALETVRHGANELTWACFEFHVLRRLTAEKVALELGISSNAVYVNSSRILGRVRDFCERFGEAL
;
A
#
# COMPACT_ATOMS: atom_id res chain seq x y z
N ASP A 1 -3.80 60.75 0.26
CA ASP A 1 -2.60 60.61 1.10
C ASP A 1 -2.73 59.32 1.90
N TRP A 2 -2.16 58.25 1.37
CA TRP A 2 -2.37 56.86 1.82
C TRP A 2 -1.53 56.47 3.06
N LEU A 3 -0.83 57.44 3.65
CA LEU A 3 0.22 57.21 4.66
C LEU A 3 -0.25 57.16 6.13
N ARG A 4 -1.57 57.18 6.43
CA ARG A 4 -2.08 57.18 7.83
C ARG A 4 -2.96 55.99 8.24
N LEU A 5 -3.14 54.98 7.38
CA LEU A 5 -3.93 53.78 7.68
C LEU A 5 -3.08 52.56 8.08
N LYS A 6 -1.80 52.75 8.43
CA LYS A 6 -0.87 51.64 8.79
C LYS A 6 -0.71 51.42 10.30
N GLN A 7 -1.60 51.94 11.15
CA GLN A 7 -1.50 51.74 12.60
C GLN A 7 -2.88 51.63 13.25
N ARG A 8 -3.48 50.44 13.17
CA ARG A 8 -4.33 49.83 14.22
C ARG A 8 -4.96 48.56 13.68
N GLY A 9 -4.56 47.43 14.26
CA GLY A 9 -5.06 46.11 13.87
C GLY A 9 -4.10 45.02 14.31
N GLU A 10 -3.71 45.04 15.58
CA GLU A 10 -3.14 43.88 16.26
C GLU A 10 -4.21 42.79 16.31
N THR A 11 -4.02 41.75 15.52
CA THR A 11 -4.38 40.39 15.89
C THR A 11 -3.19 39.54 15.49
N SER A 12 -2.38 39.22 16.50
CA SER A 12 -1.30 38.24 16.44
C SER A 12 -1.85 36.96 15.81
N LEU A 13 -1.45 36.72 14.57
CA LEU A 13 -1.51 35.44 13.89
C LEU A 13 -0.09 34.90 13.87
N ASP A 14 0.51 34.70 15.06
CA ASP A 14 1.57 33.72 15.18
C ASP A 14 0.90 32.34 15.18
N SER A 15 0.46 31.96 13.99
CA SER A 15 0.22 30.57 13.65
C SER A 15 1.60 29.91 13.68
N ASP A 16 1.99 29.45 14.87
CA ASP A 16 3.09 28.51 15.08
C ASP A 16 2.71 27.18 14.41
N SER A 17 2.69 27.20 13.08
CA SER A 17 2.64 26.02 12.25
C SER A 17 4.05 25.45 12.27
N GLN A 18 4.41 24.78 13.36
CA GLN A 18 5.55 23.88 13.31
C GLN A 18 5.33 22.94 12.13
N PRO A 19 6.30 22.78 11.22
CA PRO A 19 6.20 21.73 10.23
C PRO A 19 6.07 20.42 11.00
N VAL A 20 4.94 19.73 10.84
CA VAL A 20 4.80 18.33 11.24
C VAL A 20 5.88 17.59 10.45
N VAL A 21 7.03 17.40 11.08
CA VAL A 21 8.06 16.50 10.58
C VAL A 21 7.49 15.11 10.80
N CYS A 22 6.61 14.69 9.89
CA CYS A 22 6.27 13.29 9.73
C CYS A 22 7.60 12.62 9.39
N ASP A 23 8.09 11.81 10.32
CA ASP A 23 9.29 11.02 10.10
C ASP A 23 9.01 10.07 8.94
N THR A 24 9.39 10.47 7.73
CA THR A 24 9.12 9.74 6.50
C THR A 24 9.70 8.33 6.52
N ASP A 25 10.74 8.11 7.34
CA ASP A 25 11.33 6.80 7.57
C ASP A 25 10.40 5.92 8.41
N PHE A 26 9.75 6.49 9.44
CA PHE A 26 8.74 5.80 10.22
C PHE A 26 7.57 5.36 9.34
N GLU A 27 7.03 6.27 8.53
CA GLU A 27 5.90 5.95 7.64
C GLU A 27 6.28 4.86 6.61
N THR A 28 7.48 4.94 6.06
CA THR A 28 7.98 3.92 5.11
C THR A 28 8.15 2.56 5.78
N ARG A 29 8.80 2.49 6.94
CA ARG A 29 8.99 1.25 7.70
C ARG A 29 7.66 0.66 8.13
N HIS A 30 6.71 1.50 8.53
CA HIS A 30 5.36 1.08 8.90
C HIS A 30 4.64 0.44 7.71
N ARG A 31 4.63 1.10 6.54
CA ARG A 31 4.01 0.55 5.31
C ARG A 31 4.67 -0.77 4.89
N GLN A 32 5.99 -0.88 5.00
CA GLN A 32 6.71 -2.12 4.71
C GLN A 32 6.32 -3.25 5.68
N HIS A 33 6.23 -2.94 6.97
CA HIS A 33 5.80 -3.90 7.99
C HIS A 33 4.38 -4.40 7.73
N VAL A 34 3.43 -3.48 7.50
CA VAL A 34 2.04 -3.83 7.18
C VAL A 34 1.96 -4.72 5.94
N LEU A 35 2.68 -4.38 4.86
CA LEU A 35 2.70 -5.18 3.64
C LEU A 35 3.31 -6.57 3.88
N GLN A 36 4.40 -6.67 4.63
CA GLN A 36 5.01 -7.95 4.96
C GLN A 36 4.04 -8.85 5.73
N THR A 37 3.41 -8.32 6.78
CA THR A 37 2.42 -9.05 7.57
C THR A 37 1.21 -9.45 6.73
N ALA A 38 0.76 -8.60 5.80
CA ALA A 38 -0.31 -8.91 4.86
C ALA A 38 0.05 -10.11 3.98
N LEU A 39 1.25 -10.11 3.39
CA LEU A 39 1.73 -11.19 2.53
C LEU A 39 1.84 -12.52 3.29
N GLU A 40 2.42 -12.50 4.49
CA GLU A 40 2.53 -13.67 5.35
C GLU A 40 1.15 -14.22 5.74
N THR A 41 0.24 -13.36 6.17
CA THR A 41 -1.12 -13.77 6.58
C THR A 41 -1.88 -14.37 5.39
N VAL A 42 -1.85 -13.71 4.24
CA VAL A 42 -2.55 -14.18 3.03
C VAL A 42 -1.93 -15.47 2.50
N ARG A 43 -0.61 -15.65 2.60
CA ARG A 43 0.07 -16.91 2.25
C ARG A 43 -0.49 -18.09 3.04
N HIS A 44 -0.59 -17.95 4.36
CA HIS A 44 -1.04 -19.02 5.24
C HIS A 44 -2.50 -19.41 5.00
N GLY A 45 -3.35 -18.47 4.58
CA GLY A 45 -4.77 -18.72 4.25
C GLY A 45 -5.06 -19.05 2.78
N ALA A 46 -4.06 -19.03 1.90
CA ALA A 46 -4.22 -19.33 0.49
C ALA A 46 -3.89 -20.80 0.21
N ASN A 47 -4.65 -21.42 -0.71
CA ASN A 47 -4.21 -22.69 -1.28
C ASN A 47 -2.90 -22.48 -2.08
N GLU A 48 -2.14 -23.56 -2.26
CA GLU A 48 -0.81 -23.51 -2.87
C GLU A 48 -0.85 -23.02 -4.31
N LEU A 49 -1.80 -23.48 -5.12
CA LEU A 49 -1.91 -23.10 -6.52
C LEU A 49 -2.20 -21.61 -6.71
N THR A 50 -3.15 -21.08 -5.93
CA THR A 50 -3.56 -19.67 -5.98
C THR A 50 -2.42 -18.78 -5.50
N TRP A 51 -1.68 -19.19 -4.45
CA TRP A 51 -0.47 -18.49 -4.03
C TRP A 51 0.62 -18.54 -5.09
N ALA A 52 0.90 -19.71 -5.68
CA ALA A 52 1.93 -19.89 -6.70
C ALA A 52 1.67 -19.01 -7.94
N CYS A 53 0.40 -18.88 -8.36
CA CYS A 53 0.01 -17.95 -9.42
C CYS A 53 0.45 -16.51 -9.09
N PHE A 54 0.11 -16.04 -7.89
CA PHE A 54 0.47 -14.70 -7.43
C PHE A 54 1.99 -14.52 -7.31
N GLU A 55 2.68 -15.46 -6.67
CA GLU A 55 4.12 -15.38 -6.47
C GLU A 55 4.86 -15.31 -7.81
N PHE A 56 4.56 -16.21 -8.74
CA PHE A 56 5.25 -16.26 -10.02
C PHE A 56 4.89 -15.08 -10.92
N HIS A 57 3.60 -14.74 -11.00
CA HIS A 57 3.14 -13.69 -11.88
C HIS A 57 3.45 -12.28 -11.35
N VAL A 58 3.16 -12.02 -10.07
CA VAL A 58 3.23 -10.68 -9.48
C VAL A 58 4.60 -10.42 -8.85
N LEU A 59 5.06 -11.30 -7.96
CA LEU A 59 6.33 -11.07 -7.23
C LEU A 59 7.55 -11.31 -8.13
N ARG A 60 7.52 -12.37 -8.94
CA ARG A 60 8.62 -12.73 -9.86
C ARG A 60 8.48 -12.16 -11.27
N ARG A 61 7.38 -11.45 -11.57
CA ARG A 61 7.12 -10.79 -12.86
C ARG A 61 7.17 -11.72 -14.08
N LEU A 62 6.78 -13.00 -13.92
CA LEU A 62 6.64 -13.92 -15.05
C LEU A 62 5.32 -13.64 -15.80
N THR A 63 5.31 -13.91 -17.11
CA THR A 63 4.08 -13.73 -17.91
C THR A 63 3.05 -14.80 -17.56
N ALA A 64 1.77 -14.48 -17.73
CA ALA A 64 0.69 -15.42 -17.40
C ALA A 64 0.81 -16.72 -18.19
N GLU A 65 1.30 -16.69 -19.44
CA GLU A 65 1.52 -17.87 -20.27
C GLU A 65 2.61 -18.79 -19.70
N LYS A 66 3.72 -18.21 -19.22
CA LYS A 66 4.80 -19.00 -18.59
C LYS A 66 4.35 -19.65 -17.31
N VAL A 67 3.62 -18.91 -16.47
CA VAL A 67 3.08 -19.42 -15.20
C VAL A 67 2.01 -20.49 -15.46
N ALA A 68 1.15 -20.27 -16.45
CA ALA A 68 0.13 -21.23 -16.88
C ALA A 68 0.76 -22.56 -17.32
N LEU A 69 1.81 -22.49 -18.14
CA LEU A 69 2.56 -23.67 -18.58
C LEU A 69 3.22 -24.42 -17.41
N GLU A 70 3.86 -23.69 -16.50
CA GLU A 70 4.55 -24.25 -15.33
C GLU A 70 3.57 -24.92 -14.35
N LEU A 71 2.42 -24.31 -14.12
CA LEU A 71 1.43 -24.77 -13.13
C LEU A 71 0.34 -25.67 -13.72
N GLY A 72 0.35 -25.92 -15.03
CA GLY A 72 -0.64 -26.77 -15.71
C GLY A 72 -2.06 -26.21 -15.70
N ILE A 73 -2.21 -24.88 -15.75
CA ILE A 73 -3.50 -24.17 -15.75
C ILE A 73 -3.63 -23.23 -16.94
N SER A 74 -4.77 -22.56 -17.12
CA SER A 74 -4.92 -21.54 -18.16
C SER A 74 -4.35 -20.18 -17.73
N SER A 75 -3.89 -19.36 -18.69
CA SER A 75 -3.46 -17.98 -18.41
C SER A 75 -4.55 -17.15 -17.72
N ASN A 76 -5.82 -17.38 -18.08
CA ASN A 76 -6.96 -16.75 -17.40
C ASN A 76 -7.03 -17.14 -15.91
N ALA A 77 -6.78 -18.42 -15.59
CA ALA A 77 -6.73 -18.86 -14.20
C ALA A 77 -5.58 -18.21 -13.42
N VAL A 78 -4.43 -17.95 -14.05
CA VAL A 78 -3.32 -17.21 -13.44
C VAL A 78 -3.77 -15.81 -13.02
N TYR A 79 -4.44 -15.07 -13.92
CA TYR A 79 -4.96 -13.73 -13.61
C TYR A 79 -5.99 -13.77 -12.49
N VAL A 80 -7.00 -14.65 -12.57
CA VAL A 80 -8.06 -14.76 -11.56
C VAL A 80 -7.47 -15.09 -10.18
N ASN A 81 -6.55 -16.05 -10.11
CA ASN A 81 -5.91 -16.42 -8.85
C ASN A 81 -5.03 -15.29 -8.29
N SER A 82 -4.24 -14.63 -9.13
CA SER A 82 -3.38 -13.52 -8.72
C SER A 82 -4.21 -12.33 -8.20
N SER A 83 -5.29 -11.99 -8.89
CA SER A 83 -6.21 -10.92 -8.48
C SER A 83 -6.89 -11.22 -7.15
N ARG A 84 -7.22 -12.49 -6.85
CA ARG A 84 -7.77 -12.88 -5.54
C ARG A 84 -6.77 -12.63 -4.42
N ILE A 85 -5.51 -12.96 -4.61
CA ILE A 85 -4.46 -12.69 -3.62
C ILE A 85 -4.24 -11.19 -3.45
N LEU A 86 -4.15 -10.44 -4.56
CA LEU A 86 -4.03 -8.98 -4.52
C LEU A 86 -5.20 -8.31 -3.78
N GLY A 87 -6.43 -8.79 -4.00
CA GLY A 87 -7.61 -8.33 -3.25
C GLY A 87 -7.44 -8.55 -1.75
N ARG A 88 -7.08 -9.76 -1.33
CA ARG A 88 -6.89 -10.08 0.10
C ARG A 88 -5.77 -9.27 0.75
N VAL A 89 -4.66 -9.05 0.04
CA VAL A 89 -3.54 -8.23 0.54
C VAL A 89 -4.00 -6.78 0.70
N ARG A 90 -4.75 -6.25 -0.26
CA ARG A 90 -5.34 -4.90 -0.18
C ARG A 90 -6.30 -4.79 1.00
N ASP A 91 -7.24 -5.72 1.14
CA ASP A 91 -8.21 -5.73 2.25
C ASP A 91 -7.49 -5.77 3.61
N PHE A 92 -6.38 -6.50 3.71
CA PHE A 92 -5.54 -6.50 4.90
C PHE A 92 -4.90 -5.13 5.12
N CYS A 93 -4.22 -4.58 4.10
CA CYS A 93 -3.58 -3.28 4.21
C CYS A 93 -4.57 -2.15 4.52
N GLU A 94 -5.79 -2.16 4.00
CA GLU A 94 -6.83 -1.16 4.31
C GLU A 94 -7.28 -1.27 5.77
N ARG A 95 -7.46 -2.50 6.27
CA ARG A 95 -7.88 -2.73 7.67
C ARG A 95 -6.81 -2.38 8.71
N PHE A 96 -5.53 -2.51 8.35
CA PHE A 96 -4.42 -2.42 9.31
C PHE A 96 -3.44 -1.27 9.02
N GLY A 97 -3.52 -0.63 7.85
CA GLY A 97 -2.67 0.49 7.43
C GLY A 97 -3.22 1.87 7.77
N GLU A 98 -4.50 1.98 8.13
CA GLU A 98 -5.12 3.23 8.60
C GLU A 98 -5.28 3.30 10.13
N ALA A 99 -4.96 2.23 10.85
CA ALA A 99 -5.13 2.16 12.30
C ALA A 99 -3.85 2.65 13.02
N LEU A 100 -3.65 3.96 13.08
CA LEU A 100 -2.97 4.70 14.17
C LEU A 100 -3.15 6.21 14.02
#